data_AF-A0A2D4WJV2-F1
#
_entry.id   AF-A0A2D4WJV2-F1
#
_cell.length_a   1.000
_cell.length_b   1.000
_cell.length_c   1.000
_cell.angle_alpha   90.00
_cell.angle_beta   90.00
_cell.angle_gamma   90.00
#
_symmetry.space_group_name_H-M   'P 1'
#
loop_
_entity.id
_entity.type
_entity.pdbx_description
1 polymer ?
#
loop_
_entity_poly.entity_id
_entity_poly.type
_entity_poly.pdbx_seq_one_letter_code
_entity_poly.pdbx_strand_id
1 'polypeptide(L)'
;MLQSMRQSTQSTAAKVIIGLIVLSFAAFGLETLLPGGSGTSVAEVNGEEITPFALQEAITQQKRQLVSVLGDDIDPALLDDDRLQPRALQSLIQRALLL
;
A
#
# COMPACT_ATOMS: atom_id res chain seq x y z
N MET A 1 -27.22 49.15 13.59
CA MET A 1 -26.87 48.56 12.27
C MET A 1 -25.62 47.67 12.34
N LEU A 2 -25.50 46.81 13.38
CA LEU A 2 -24.44 45.80 13.52
C LEU A 2 -24.95 44.36 13.35
N GLN A 3 -26.25 44.19 13.02
CA GLN A 3 -26.91 42.89 12.90
C GLN A 3 -26.85 42.33 11.47
N SER A 4 -26.70 43.18 10.45
CA SER A 4 -26.64 42.78 9.04
C SER A 4 -25.31 42.12 8.63
N MET A 5 -24.23 42.33 9.39
CA MET A 5 -22.97 41.59 9.21
C MET A 5 -22.96 40.20 9.87
N ARG A 6 -23.89 39.93 10.81
CA ARG A 6 -24.01 38.62 11.45
C ARG A 6 -24.74 37.61 10.56
N GLN A 7 -25.59 38.07 9.65
CA GLN A 7 -26.58 37.21 9.00
C GLN A 7 -26.22 36.79 7.57
N SER A 8 -25.28 37.47 6.90
CA SER A 8 -24.87 37.17 5.53
C SER A 8 -23.51 36.47 5.42
N THR A 9 -22.71 36.49 6.49
CA THR A 9 -21.35 35.92 6.52
C THR A 9 -21.34 34.44 6.95
N GLN A 10 -22.41 33.94 7.57
CA GLN A 10 -22.32 32.71 8.39
C GLN A 10 -22.69 31.39 7.67
N SER A 11 -23.29 31.42 6.47
CA SER A 11 -23.74 30.17 5.81
C SER A 11 -23.18 29.98 4.40
N THR A 12 -23.32 30.98 3.51
CA THR A 12 -22.92 30.80 2.11
C THR A 12 -21.42 30.82 1.90
N ALA A 13 -20.72 31.83 2.45
CA ALA A 13 -19.26 31.91 2.36
C ALA A 13 -18.58 30.71 3.06
N ALA A 14 -19.09 30.29 4.22
CA ALA A 14 -18.61 29.12 4.94
C ALA A 14 -18.77 27.82 4.13
N LYS A 15 -19.92 27.62 3.47
CA LYS A 15 -20.15 26.46 2.61
C LYS A 15 -19.22 26.40 1.41
N VAL A 16 -18.89 27.55 0.82
CA VAL A 16 -17.95 27.61 -0.31
C VAL A 16 -16.56 27.14 0.14
N ILE A 17 -16.08 27.61 1.29
CA ILE A 17 -14.76 27.23 1.83
C ILE A 17 -14.74 25.73 2.17
N ILE A 18 -15.76 25.23 2.88
CA ILE A 18 -15.88 23.80 3.22
C ILE A 18 -15.95 22.96 1.95
N GLY A 19 -16.71 23.39 0.95
CA GLY A 19 -16.81 22.72 -0.35
C GLY A 19 -15.47 22.66 -1.08
N LEU A 20 -14.68 23.74 -1.06
CA LEU A 20 -13.34 23.80 -1.66
C LEU A 20 -12.36 22.84 -0.97
N ILE A 21 -12.44 22.73 0.36
CA ILE A 21 -11.63 21.79 1.14
C ILE A 21 -12.02 20.35 0.80
N VAL A 22 -13.31 20.02 0.86
CA VAL A 22 -13.80 18.66 0.53
C VAL A 22 -13.45 18.28 -0.91
N LEU A 23 -13.59 19.20 -1.87
CA LEU A 23 -13.21 18.98 -3.26
C LEU A 23 -11.70 18.71 -3.41
N SER A 24 -10.86 19.45 -2.69
CA SER A 24 -9.41 19.26 -2.71
C SER A 24 -9.02 17.90 -2.10
N PHE A 25 -9.62 17.52 -0.97
CA PHE A 25 -9.40 16.19 -0.38
C PHE A 25 -9.93 15.05 -1.26
N ALA A 26 -11.07 15.24 -1.93
CA ALA A 26 -11.62 14.26 -2.86
C ALA A 26 -10.74 14.07 -4.11
N ALA A 27 -10.14 15.15 -4.62
CA ALA A 27 -9.30 15.11 -5.82
C ALA A 27 -7.87 14.60 -5.54
N PHE A 28 -7.34 14.82 -4.33
CA PHE A 28 -5.91 14.57 -4.03
C PHE A 28 -5.64 13.66 -2.82
N GLY A 29 -6.62 13.37 -1.96
CA GLY A 29 -6.37 12.83 -0.62
C GLY A 29 -7.11 11.56 -0.22
N LEU A 30 -7.95 10.99 -1.09
CA LEU A 30 -8.66 9.74 -0.77
C LEU A 30 -7.77 8.51 -0.84
N GLU A 31 -6.75 8.51 -1.70
CA GLU A 31 -5.87 7.35 -1.87
C GLU A 31 -4.92 7.15 -0.68
N THR A 32 -4.54 8.23 0.01
CA THR A 32 -3.64 8.17 1.19
C THR A 32 -4.39 7.92 2.50
N LEU A 33 -5.70 8.17 2.56
CA LEU A 33 -6.54 7.94 3.74
C LEU A 33 -7.24 6.57 3.76
N LEU A 34 -7.15 5.80 2.67
CA LEU A 34 -7.58 4.40 2.63
C LEU A 34 -6.36 3.48 2.65
N PRO A 35 -5.65 3.32 3.79
CA PRO A 35 -4.81 2.16 3.97
C PRO A 35 -5.73 0.94 4.04
N GLY A 36 -5.66 0.05 3.05
CA GLY A 36 -6.38 -1.21 3.10
C GLY A 36 -7.83 -1.21 2.61
N GLY A 37 -8.07 -0.70 1.40
CA GLY A 37 -9.17 -1.22 0.57
C GLY A 37 -8.99 -2.73 0.35
N SER A 38 -9.56 -3.53 1.26
CA SER A 38 -9.44 -4.99 1.42
C SER A 38 -8.18 -5.52 2.15
N GLY A 39 -7.98 -5.11 3.41
CA GLY A 39 -7.79 -6.02 4.55
C GLY A 39 -6.77 -7.18 4.50
N THR A 40 -5.78 -7.15 3.61
CA THR A 40 -4.73 -8.19 3.58
C THR A 40 -3.50 -7.58 2.93
N SER A 41 -2.82 -6.63 3.58
CA SER A 41 -1.47 -6.19 3.20
C SER A 41 -0.48 -6.79 4.19
N VAL A 42 0.60 -7.38 3.68
CA VAL A 42 1.66 -8.02 4.50
C VAL A 42 2.76 -7.05 4.90
N ALA A 43 2.97 -5.98 4.12
CA ALA A 43 3.91 -4.91 4.43
C ALA A 43 3.61 -3.67 3.57
N GLU A 44 4.01 -2.48 4.05
CA GLU A 44 3.96 -1.23 3.29
C GLU A 44 5.38 -0.65 3.22
N VAL A 45 5.84 -0.28 2.02
CA VAL A 45 7.19 0.29 1.80
C VAL A 45 7.06 1.52 0.92
N ASN A 46 7.50 2.69 1.40
CA ASN A 46 7.38 3.98 0.69
C ASN A 46 5.95 4.36 0.23
N GLY A 47 4.90 3.84 0.89
CA GLY A 47 3.51 4.06 0.49
C GLY A 47 2.97 3.06 -0.54
N GLU A 48 3.77 2.07 -0.96
CA GLU A 48 3.34 0.94 -1.79
C GLU A 48 2.92 -0.24 -0.89
N GLU A 49 1.67 -0.70 -1.03
CA GLU A 49 1.16 -1.86 -0.30
C GLU A 49 1.62 -3.18 -0.95
N ILE A 50 2.31 -4.03 -0.18
CA ILE A 50 2.66 -5.38 -0.59
C ILE A 50 1.52 -6.32 -0.22
N THR A 51 0.82 -6.82 -1.22
CA THR A 51 -0.26 -7.80 -1.05
C THR A 51 0.29 -9.22 -0.79
N PRO A 52 -0.45 -10.10 -0.09
CA PRO A 52 -0.08 -11.51 0.12
C PRO A 52 0.01 -12.27 -1.20
N PHE A 53 -0.75 -11.84 -2.22
CA PHE A 53 -0.64 -12.37 -3.57
C PHE A 53 0.73 -12.06 -4.17
N ALA A 54 1.19 -10.80 -4.08
CA ALA A 54 2.52 -10.40 -4.55
C ALA A 54 3.65 -11.14 -3.81
N LEU A 55 3.49 -11.36 -2.50
CA LEU A 55 4.42 -12.16 -1.71
C LEU A 55 4.46 -13.63 -2.18
N GLN A 56 3.30 -14.25 -2.41
CA GLN A 56 3.22 -15.65 -2.87
C GLN A 56 3.83 -15.82 -4.26
N GLU A 57 3.63 -14.85 -5.15
CA GLU A 57 4.26 -14.83 -6.46
C GLU A 57 5.78 -14.70 -6.36
N ALA A 58 6.27 -13.79 -5.51
CA ALA A 58 7.70 -13.62 -5.26
C ALA A 58 8.36 -14.88 -4.68
N ILE A 59 7.72 -15.54 -3.70
CA ILE A 59 8.17 -16.82 -3.14
C ILE A 59 8.24 -17.88 -4.23
N THR A 60 7.21 -17.97 -5.08
CA THR A 60 7.17 -18.94 -6.20
C THR A 60 8.30 -18.68 -7.19
N GLN A 61 8.54 -17.41 -7.56
CA GLN A 61 9.64 -17.04 -8.44
C GLN A 61 11.00 -17.41 -7.85
N GLN A 62 11.20 -17.14 -6.56
CA GLN A 62 12.44 -17.47 -5.86
C GLN A 62 12.64 -18.98 -5.75
N LYS A 63 11.58 -19.75 -5.48
CA LYS A 63 11.62 -21.22 -5.48
C LYS A 63 12.03 -21.77 -6.85
N ARG A 64 11.45 -21.26 -7.94
CA ARG A 64 11.84 -21.67 -9.31
C ARG A 64 13.29 -21.35 -9.63
N GLN A 65 13.78 -20.18 -9.20
CA GLN A 65 15.20 -19.80 -9.37
C GLN A 65 16.13 -20.74 -8.61
N LEU A 66 15.80 -21.05 -7.35
CA LEU A 66 16.58 -21.98 -6.54
C LEU A 66 16.60 -23.39 -7.16
N VAL A 67 15.45 -23.90 -7.61
CA VAL A 67 15.36 -25.20 -8.31
C VAL A 67 16.19 -25.19 -9.60
N SER A 68 16.19 -24.09 -10.35
CA SER A 68 16.97 -23.99 -11.60
C SER A 68 18.48 -23.94 -11.40
N VAL A 69 18.95 -23.40 -10.26
CA VAL A 69 20.38 -23.28 -9.94
C VAL A 69 20.91 -24.52 -9.24
N LEU A 70 20.08 -25.15 -8.41
CA LEU A 70 20.50 -26.21 -7.50
C LEU A 70 20.20 -27.62 -8.05
N GLY A 71 19.34 -27.74 -9.07
CA GLY A 71 19.08 -28.98 -9.80
C GLY A 71 18.32 -30.04 -8.98
N ASP A 72 18.11 -31.21 -9.61
CA ASP A 72 17.31 -32.37 -9.14
C ASP A 72 17.80 -33.01 -7.82
N ASP A 73 18.93 -32.56 -7.27
CA ASP A 73 19.51 -33.07 -6.01
C ASP A 73 18.91 -32.45 -4.74
N ILE A 74 17.98 -31.51 -4.88
CA ILE A 74 17.30 -30.84 -3.77
C ILE A 74 15.85 -31.30 -3.70
N ASP A 75 15.50 -31.96 -2.60
CA ASP A 75 14.12 -32.32 -2.32
C ASP A 75 13.32 -31.04 -1.99
N PRO A 76 12.36 -30.62 -2.83
CA PRO A 76 11.62 -29.38 -2.64
C PRO A 76 10.76 -29.38 -1.37
N ALA A 77 10.58 -30.53 -0.72
CA ALA A 77 9.94 -30.69 0.58
C ALA A 77 10.88 -30.36 1.77
N LEU A 78 12.19 -30.28 1.55
CA LEU A 78 13.19 -29.84 2.55
C LEU A 78 13.46 -28.33 2.48
N LEU A 79 12.92 -27.64 1.47
CA LEU A 79 12.94 -26.19 1.37
C LEU A 79 11.85 -25.61 2.29
N ASP A 80 12.21 -25.31 3.54
CA ASP A 80 11.32 -24.67 4.51
C ASP A 80 10.84 -23.31 3.97
N ASP A 81 9.55 -23.22 3.63
CA ASP A 81 8.91 -21.97 3.19
C ASP A 81 9.04 -20.86 4.26
N ASP A 82 9.09 -21.21 5.55
CA ASP A 82 9.36 -20.29 6.67
C ASP A 82 10.74 -19.62 6.63
N ARG A 83 11.74 -20.28 6.02
CA ARG A 83 13.09 -19.69 5.85
C ARG A 83 13.20 -18.87 4.58
N LEU A 84 12.35 -19.14 3.58
CA LEU A 84 12.31 -18.44 2.31
C LEU A 84 11.49 -17.15 2.39
N GLN A 85 10.41 -17.14 3.19
CA GLN A 85 9.57 -15.96 3.45
C GLN A 85 10.36 -14.69 3.80
N PRO A 86 11.22 -14.68 4.84
CA PRO A 86 11.92 -13.46 5.22
C PRO A 86 12.88 -12.97 4.13
N ARG A 87 13.49 -13.89 3.36
CA ARG A 87 14.36 -13.51 2.23
C ARG A 87 13.58 -12.96 1.04
N ALA A 88 12.41 -13.52 0.75
CA ALA A 88 11.52 -13.05 -0.31
C ALA A 88 10.97 -11.65 0.03
N LEU A 89 10.53 -11.46 1.28
CA LEU A 89 10.08 -10.18 1.79
C LEU A 89 11.19 -9.12 1.70
N GLN A 90 12.42 -9.46 2.11
CA GLN A 90 13.57 -8.56 2.01
C GLN A 90 13.85 -8.13 0.56
N SER A 91 13.73 -9.05 -0.40
CA SER A 91 13.93 -8.77 -1.83
C SER A 91 12.87 -7.81 -2.37
N LEU A 92 11.61 -7.99 -1.98
CA LEU A 92 10.51 -7.09 -2.34
C LEU A 92 10.72 -5.69 -1.74
N ILE A 93 11.11 -5.61 -0.47
CA ILE A 93 11.46 -4.35 0.19
C ILE A 93 12.61 -3.65 -0.56
N GLN A 94 13.66 -4.38 -0.93
CA GLN A 94 14.81 -3.81 -1.64
C GLN A 94 14.41 -3.22 -3.00
N ARG A 95 13.50 -3.89 -3.73
CA ARG A 95 12.98 -3.38 -5.01
C ARG A 95 12.12 -2.15 -4.83
N ALA A 96 11.26 -2.12 -3.82
CA ALA A 96 10.42 -0.97 -3.49
C ALA A 96 11.24 0.23 -2.97
N LEU A 97 12.46 0.03 -2.48
CA LEU A 97 13.38 1.10 -2.08
C LEU A 97 14.19 1.68 -3.25
N LEU A 98 14.26 0.99 -4.39
CA LEU A 98 15.01 1.42 -5.58
C LEU A 98 14.12 2.13 -6.62
N LEU A 99 12.81 2.15 -6.39
CA LEU A 99 11.81 2.92 -7.12
C LEU A 99 11.55 4.23 -6.39
#